data_AF-A0A932GJJ0-F1
#
_entry.id   AF-A0A932GJJ0-F1
#
_cell.length_a   1.000
_cell.length_b   1.000
_cell.length_c   1.000
_cell.angle_alpha   90.00
_cell.angle_beta   90.00
_cell.angle_gamma   90.00
#
_symmetry.space_group_name_H-M   'P 1'
#
loop_
_entity.id
_entity.type
_entity.pdbx_description
1 polymer ?
#
loop_
_entity_poly.entity_id
_entity_poly.type
_entity_poly.pdbx_seq_one_letter_code
_entity_poly.pdbx_strand_id
1 'polypeptide(L)'
;MGAHEVIVEAPEHGRRLPGFSDAELADVFRLVQLRVTDLHRDPRFRYVLLFRNQGALAGSLIDHPHCHLVATPIVPRRLEQELRWAKQYFDYKERCLACDMLHQELRDGRRLVEVSPAFVAYCPFAPRFPYETWVFPRRHQHAFTRCAPDGEAGLPGLAAVLRRTVARIERLVPDHHVVLHDAPNERAERPAGEWTTLREDFHWHLEILPRLPRLARLHREEEFYENPVPPEEAAAALRAAPVA
;
A
#
# COMPACT_ATOMS: atom_id res chain seq x y z
N MET A 1 8.50 -0.80 24.08
CA MET A 1 9.49 -0.14 23.19
C MET A 1 9.05 -0.37 21.75
N GLY A 2 9.20 0.63 20.89
CA GLY A 2 9.01 0.52 19.43
C GLY A 2 10.29 0.96 18.71
N ALA A 3 10.35 0.79 17.40
CA ALA A 3 11.42 1.33 16.57
C ALA A 3 10.85 2.23 15.48
N HIS A 4 11.53 3.33 15.16
CA HIS A 4 11.16 4.22 14.06
C HIS A 4 12.43 4.52 13.25
N GLU A 5 12.43 4.08 12.00
CA GLU A 5 13.49 4.33 11.03
C GLU A 5 12.97 5.25 9.93
N VAL A 6 13.86 6.07 9.40
CA VAL A 6 13.63 6.89 8.21
C VAL A 6 14.56 6.38 7.12
N ILE A 7 13.98 5.98 6.00
CA ILE A 7 14.73 5.55 4.82
C ILE A 7 14.80 6.74 3.88
N VAL A 8 16.01 7.26 3.68
CA VAL A 8 16.30 8.26 2.66
C VAL A 8 16.39 7.55 1.32
N GLU A 9 15.57 7.95 0.36
CA GLU A 9 15.36 7.19 -0.87
C GLU A 9 16.29 7.62 -2.01
N ALA A 10 16.74 8.87 -2.00
CA ALA A 10 17.64 9.42 -3.01
C ALA A 10 18.47 10.58 -2.42
N PRO A 11 19.68 10.85 -2.93
CA PRO A 11 20.49 11.97 -2.46
C PRO A 11 19.93 13.34 -2.89
N GLU A 12 19.09 13.43 -3.92
CA GLU A 12 18.55 14.69 -4.43
C GLU A 12 17.34 15.19 -3.62
N HIS A 13 17.43 16.42 -3.09
CA HIS A 13 16.43 17.00 -2.18
C HIS A 13 15.03 17.25 -2.76
N GLY A 14 14.92 17.54 -4.06
CA GLY A 14 13.63 17.89 -4.68
C GLY A 14 12.93 16.74 -5.40
N ARG A 15 13.47 15.52 -5.35
CA ARG A 15 13.00 14.41 -6.19
C ARG A 15 11.74 13.80 -5.58
N ARG A 16 10.69 13.68 -6.38
CA ARG A 16 9.43 13.00 -6.01
C ARG A 16 9.40 11.60 -6.57
N LEU A 17 8.54 10.75 -6.01
CA LEU A 17 8.41 9.33 -6.40
C LEU A 17 8.30 9.12 -7.93
N PRO A 18 7.49 9.89 -8.70
CA PRO A 18 7.44 9.76 -10.16
C PRO A 18 8.78 9.96 -10.88
N GLY A 19 9.69 10.74 -10.29
CA GLY A 19 11.00 11.05 -10.86
C GLY A 19 12.06 9.97 -10.65
N PHE A 20 11.77 8.90 -9.91
CA PHE A 20 12.65 7.74 -9.75
C PHE A 20 12.67 6.91 -11.03
N SER A 21 13.77 6.22 -11.33
CA SER A 21 13.72 5.08 -12.25
C SER A 21 13.10 3.87 -11.57
N ASP A 22 12.59 2.92 -12.37
CA ASP A 22 12.01 1.68 -11.83
C ASP A 22 13.06 0.88 -11.02
N ALA A 23 14.35 0.95 -11.41
CA ALA A 23 15.45 0.32 -10.69
C ALA A 23 15.73 0.97 -9.33
N GLU A 24 15.82 2.30 -9.26
CA GLU A 24 16.07 3.00 -7.99
C GLU A 24 14.95 2.73 -6.98
N LEU A 25 13.69 2.78 -7.42
CA LEU A 25 12.56 2.48 -6.53
C LEU A 25 12.51 0.99 -6.13
N ALA A 26 12.94 0.07 -7.00
CA ALA A 26 13.10 -1.33 -6.64
C ALA A 26 14.19 -1.54 -5.57
N ASP A 27 15.31 -0.80 -5.64
CA ASP A 27 16.36 -0.83 -4.61
C ASP A 27 15.87 -0.30 -3.27
N VAL A 28 15.05 0.76 -3.26
CA VAL A 28 14.38 1.24 -2.05
C VAL A 28 13.50 0.13 -1.45
N PHE A 29 12.70 -0.55 -2.26
CA PHE A 29 11.88 -1.67 -1.78
C PHE A 29 12.71 -2.85 -1.26
N ARG A 30 13.87 -3.12 -1.87
CA ARG A 30 14.80 -4.16 -1.41
C ARG A 30 15.36 -3.82 -0.04
N LEU A 31 15.74 -2.55 0.18
CA LEU A 31 16.16 -2.06 1.49
C LEU A 31 15.02 -2.19 2.51
N VAL A 32 13.78 -1.86 2.14
CA VAL A 32 12.61 -2.05 3.00
C VAL A 32 12.44 -3.52 3.37
N GLN A 33 12.50 -4.46 2.40
CA GLN A 33 12.40 -5.90 2.69
C GLN A 33 13.48 -6.35 3.68
N LEU A 34 14.72 -5.86 3.52
CA LEU A 34 15.83 -6.15 4.43
C LEU A 34 15.53 -5.66 5.85
N ARG A 35 15.08 -4.41 6.00
CA ARG A 35 14.77 -3.81 7.32
C ARG A 35 13.56 -4.46 7.98
N VAL A 36 12.47 -4.73 7.24
CA VAL A 36 11.31 -5.45 7.76
C VAL A 36 11.70 -6.83 8.26
N THR A 37 12.51 -7.57 7.48
CA THR A 37 13.00 -8.90 7.85
C THR A 37 13.87 -8.88 9.11
N ASP A 38 14.71 -7.84 9.25
CA ASP A 38 15.56 -7.66 10.43
C ASP A 38 14.74 -7.30 11.67
N LEU A 39 13.80 -6.36 11.57
CA LEU A 39 12.90 -5.97 12.66
C LEU A 39 12.02 -7.14 13.11
N HIS A 40 11.58 -8.01 12.19
CA HIS A 40 10.81 -9.21 12.53
C HIS A 40 11.60 -10.25 13.35
N ARG A 41 12.92 -10.10 13.51
CA ARG A 41 13.72 -10.94 14.42
C ARG A 41 13.45 -10.62 15.89
N ASP A 42 12.95 -9.44 16.21
CA ASP A 42 12.54 -9.08 17.56
C ASP A 42 11.07 -9.50 17.79
N PRO A 43 10.79 -10.48 18.65
CA PRO A 43 9.44 -11.00 18.86
C PRO A 43 8.52 -10.00 19.59
N ARG A 44 9.06 -8.90 20.11
CA ARG A 44 8.25 -7.83 20.74
C ARG A 44 7.52 -6.98 19.70
N PHE A 45 7.99 -6.96 18.45
CA PHE A 45 7.35 -6.20 17.38
C PHE A 45 6.30 -7.06 16.69
N ARG A 46 5.03 -6.69 16.83
CA ARG A 46 3.88 -7.39 16.22
C ARG A 46 3.63 -6.93 14.79
N TYR A 47 3.98 -5.69 14.45
CA TYR A 47 3.79 -5.14 13.11
C TYR A 47 4.89 -4.15 12.74
N VAL A 48 5.22 -4.06 11.45
CA VAL A 48 6.10 -3.05 10.89
C VAL A 48 5.32 -2.27 9.84
N LEU A 49 5.05 -0.99 10.13
CA LEU A 49 4.32 -0.09 9.24
C LEU A 49 5.32 0.65 8.34
N LEU A 50 5.20 0.44 7.03
CA LEU A 50 5.87 1.27 6.02
C LEU A 50 4.88 2.30 5.49
N PHE A 51 5.26 3.58 5.52
CA PHE A 51 4.48 4.64 4.87
C PHE A 51 5.34 5.77 4.34
N ARG A 52 4.78 6.52 3.39
CA ARG A 52 5.37 7.72 2.78
C ARG A 52 4.33 8.83 2.70
N ASN A 53 4.73 10.03 3.10
CA ASN A 53 3.92 11.24 2.94
C ASN A 53 4.53 12.11 1.84
N GLN A 54 3.70 12.58 0.91
CA GLN A 54 4.09 13.58 -0.08
C GLN A 54 3.18 14.80 0.06
N GLY A 55 3.79 15.97 0.27
CA GLY A 55 3.08 17.25 0.41
C GLY A 55 2.55 17.54 1.82
N ALA A 56 2.23 18.81 2.05
CA ALA A 56 1.90 19.34 3.37
C ALA A 56 0.56 18.79 3.91
N LEU A 57 -0.43 18.56 3.04
CA LEU A 57 -1.72 17.99 3.44
C LEU A 57 -1.64 16.53 3.85
N ALA A 58 -0.63 15.80 3.35
CA ALA A 58 -0.31 14.44 3.78
C ALA A 58 0.53 14.41 5.07
N GLY A 59 0.92 15.56 5.62
CA GLY A 59 1.74 15.66 6.82
C GLY A 59 3.24 15.51 6.56
N SER A 60 3.71 15.69 5.32
CA SER A 60 5.14 15.84 5.07
C SER A 60 5.60 17.26 5.41
N LEU A 61 6.62 17.36 6.27
CA LEU A 61 7.28 18.61 6.65
C LEU A 61 8.67 18.75 6.02
N ILE A 62 9.15 17.71 5.34
CA ILE A 62 10.49 17.61 4.77
C ILE A 62 10.33 17.26 3.30
N ASP A 63 10.88 18.11 2.42
CA ASP A 63 10.77 17.93 0.97
C ASP A 63 11.67 16.83 0.41
N HIS A 64 12.75 16.49 1.14
CA HIS A 64 13.67 15.42 0.76
C HIS A 64 12.95 14.06 0.66
N PRO A 65 13.18 13.23 -0.37
CA PRO A 65 12.47 11.96 -0.53
C PRO A 65 12.82 10.95 0.57
N HIS A 66 11.82 10.57 1.34
CA HIS A 66 11.95 9.60 2.41
C HIS A 66 10.66 8.81 2.63
N CYS A 67 10.82 7.61 3.18
CA CYS A 67 9.73 6.85 3.79
C CYS A 67 10.05 6.48 5.24
N HIS A 68 9.01 6.14 5.98
CA HIS A 68 9.08 5.81 7.40
C HIS A 68 8.79 4.33 7.58
N LEU A 69 9.58 3.69 8.45
CA LEU A 69 9.39 2.33 8.89
C LEU A 69 9.20 2.33 10.41
N VAL A 70 8.02 1.95 10.88
CA VAL A 70 7.67 2.00 12.31
C VAL A 70 7.33 0.60 12.81
N ALA A 71 8.17 0.03 13.67
CA ALA A 71 7.93 -1.24 14.32
C ALA A 71 7.17 -1.03 15.64
N THR A 72 5.99 -1.65 15.75
CA THR A 72 5.08 -1.48 16.88
C THR A 72 4.85 -2.80 17.63
N PRO A 73 4.72 -2.75 18.97
CA PRO A 73 4.34 -3.92 19.77
C PRO A 73 2.85 -4.25 19.71
N ILE A 74 2.08 -3.50 18.94
CA ILE A 74 0.65 -3.69 18.70
C ILE A 74 0.40 -3.77 17.20
N VAL A 75 -0.69 -4.43 16.80
CA VAL A 75 -1.19 -4.36 15.42
C VAL A 75 -2.11 -3.15 15.33
N PRO A 76 -1.97 -2.27 14.31
CA PRO A 76 -2.87 -1.14 14.13
C PRO A 76 -4.33 -1.61 13.96
N ARG A 77 -5.28 -0.91 14.61
CA ARG A 77 -6.71 -1.28 14.59
C ARG A 77 -7.28 -1.54 13.19
N ARG A 78 -6.86 -0.74 12.21
CA ARG A 78 -7.29 -0.90 10.81
C ARG A 78 -6.85 -2.25 10.24
N LEU A 79 -5.61 -2.63 10.48
CA LEU A 79 -5.09 -3.92 10.05
C LEU A 79 -5.71 -5.07 10.85
N GLU A 80 -5.99 -4.90 12.15
CA GLU A 80 -6.73 -5.90 12.94
C GLU A 80 -8.12 -6.17 12.36
N GLN A 81 -8.81 -5.14 11.90
CA GLN A 81 -10.10 -5.29 11.21
C GLN A 81 -9.93 -6.03 9.90
N GLU A 82 -8.96 -5.66 9.08
CA GLU A 82 -8.68 -6.32 7.81
C GLU A 82 -8.37 -7.82 8.00
N LEU A 83 -7.48 -8.17 8.93
CA LEU A 83 -7.14 -9.56 9.29
C LEU A 83 -8.38 -10.34 9.76
N ARG A 84 -9.25 -9.71 10.55
CA ARG A 84 -10.50 -10.34 11.01
C ARG A 84 -11.43 -10.65 9.85
N TRP A 85 -11.59 -9.72 8.91
CA TRP A 85 -12.51 -9.88 7.77
C TRP A 85 -11.96 -10.89 6.77
N ALA A 86 -10.65 -10.84 6.51
CA ALA A 86 -9.93 -11.83 5.71
C ALA A 86 -10.15 -13.25 6.29
N LYS A 87 -9.93 -13.43 7.59
CA LYS A 87 -10.16 -14.71 8.28
C LYS A 87 -11.62 -15.15 8.21
N GLN A 88 -12.58 -14.28 8.52
CA GLN A 88 -14.01 -14.63 8.47
C GLN A 88 -14.44 -15.07 7.07
N TYR A 89 -13.96 -14.39 6.04
CA TYR A 89 -14.24 -14.76 4.66
C TYR A 89 -13.59 -16.10 4.29
N PHE A 90 -12.35 -16.32 4.72
CA PHE A 90 -11.66 -17.59 4.53
C PHE A 90 -12.36 -18.75 5.24
N ASP A 91 -12.80 -18.58 6.49
CA ASP A 91 -13.56 -19.61 7.21
C ASP A 91 -14.90 -19.94 6.51
N TYR A 92 -15.47 -19.00 5.75
CA TYR A 92 -16.71 -19.18 4.99
C TYR A 92 -16.53 -19.75 3.57
N LYS A 93 -15.44 -19.40 2.88
CA LYS A 93 -15.23 -19.71 1.44
C LYS A 93 -13.95 -20.47 1.13
N GLU A 94 -13.05 -20.66 2.09
CA GLU A 94 -11.71 -21.24 1.98
C GLU A 94 -10.86 -20.57 0.87
N ARG A 95 -11.07 -19.26 0.67
CA ARG A 95 -10.37 -18.46 -0.35
C ARG A 95 -10.04 -17.08 0.22
N CYS A 96 -8.94 -16.49 -0.25
CA CYS A 96 -8.54 -15.14 0.14
C CYS A 96 -9.55 -14.09 -0.38
N LEU A 97 -10.07 -13.25 0.52
CA LEU A 97 -11.01 -12.18 0.20
C LEU A 97 -10.43 -11.21 -0.84
N ALA A 98 -9.20 -10.75 -0.64
CA ALA A 98 -8.54 -9.81 -1.54
C ALA A 98 -8.27 -10.41 -2.93
N CYS A 99 -7.97 -11.70 -3.01
CA CYS A 99 -7.84 -12.39 -4.30
C CYS A 99 -9.17 -12.42 -5.07
N ASP A 100 -10.28 -12.67 -4.39
CA ASP A 100 -11.61 -12.68 -5.01
C ASP A 100 -12.03 -11.27 -5.46
N MET A 101 -11.79 -10.25 -4.63
CA MET A 101 -11.98 -8.85 -5.01
C MET A 101 -11.14 -8.52 -6.26
N LEU A 102 -9.86 -8.89 -6.26
CA LEU A 102 -8.99 -8.63 -7.39
C LEU A 102 -9.47 -9.32 -8.69
N HIS A 103 -9.90 -10.58 -8.60
CA HIS A 103 -10.45 -11.28 -9.77
C HIS A 103 -11.72 -10.61 -10.30
N GLN A 104 -12.57 -10.08 -9.41
CA GLN A 104 -13.75 -9.33 -9.81
C GLN A 104 -13.37 -8.03 -10.54
N GLU A 105 -12.41 -7.27 -10.01
CA GLU A 105 -11.93 -6.04 -10.65
C GLU A 105 -11.28 -6.30 -12.01
N LEU A 106 -10.50 -7.38 -12.14
CA LEU A 106 -9.90 -7.79 -13.42
C LEU A 106 -10.96 -8.20 -14.47
N ARG A 107 -12.09 -8.77 -14.05
CA ARG A 107 -13.20 -9.14 -14.94
C ARG A 107 -14.03 -7.94 -15.36
N ASP A 108 -14.32 -7.03 -14.42
CA ASP A 108 -15.15 -5.84 -14.66
C ASP A 108 -14.38 -4.77 -15.46
N GLY A 109 -13.10 -4.55 -15.15
CA GLY A 109 -12.21 -3.65 -15.89
C GLY A 109 -12.47 -2.15 -15.66
N ARG A 110 -13.68 -1.76 -15.23
CA ARG A 110 -14.08 -0.35 -15.10
C ARG A 110 -13.21 0.47 -14.15
N ARG A 111 -12.77 -0.11 -13.02
CA ARG A 111 -11.98 0.56 -11.98
C ARG A 111 -10.46 0.30 -12.07
N LEU A 112 -9.98 -0.42 -13.08
CA LEU A 112 -8.54 -0.70 -13.25
C LEU A 112 -7.79 0.56 -13.69
N VAL A 113 -6.71 0.92 -13.01
CA VAL A 113 -5.85 2.06 -13.39
C VAL A 113 -4.68 1.59 -14.23
N GLU A 114 -4.01 0.52 -13.81
CA GLU A 114 -2.88 -0.07 -14.53
C GLU A 114 -2.83 -1.57 -14.30
N VAL A 115 -2.50 -2.33 -15.34
CA VAL A 115 -2.34 -3.79 -15.26
C VAL A 115 -0.97 -4.16 -15.83
N SER A 116 -0.17 -4.85 -15.04
CA SER A 116 1.07 -5.49 -15.47
C SER A 116 0.96 -7.02 -15.38
N PRO A 117 1.93 -7.79 -15.87
CA PRO A 117 1.93 -9.25 -15.73
C PRO A 117 1.84 -9.73 -14.27
N ALA A 118 2.41 -8.97 -13.33
CA ALA A 118 2.52 -9.38 -11.92
C ALA A 118 1.80 -8.48 -10.92
N PHE A 119 1.47 -7.25 -11.28
CA PHE A 119 0.83 -6.27 -10.40
C PHE A 119 -0.34 -5.58 -11.09
N VAL A 120 -1.21 -5.01 -10.29
CA VAL A 120 -2.41 -4.31 -10.74
C VAL A 120 -2.71 -3.16 -9.80
N ALA A 121 -2.99 -2.00 -10.38
CA ALA A 121 -3.47 -0.82 -9.68
C ALA A 121 -4.95 -0.61 -10.04
N TYR A 122 -5.82 -0.43 -9.05
CA TYR A 122 -7.24 -0.15 -9.27
C TYR A 122 -7.83 0.74 -8.18
N CYS A 123 -8.89 1.46 -8.49
CA CYS A 123 -9.66 2.20 -7.48
C CYS A 123 -10.61 1.23 -6.77
N PRO A 124 -10.56 1.09 -5.43
CA PRO A 124 -11.46 0.17 -4.74
C PRO A 124 -12.92 0.59 -4.92
N PHE A 125 -13.85 -0.35 -4.81
CA PHE A 125 -15.29 -0.08 -4.96
C PHE A 125 -15.84 0.93 -3.94
N ALA A 126 -15.29 0.95 -2.73
CA ALA A 126 -15.69 1.86 -1.66
C ALA A 126 -14.47 2.70 -1.19
N PRO A 127 -14.00 3.65 -2.02
CA PRO A 127 -12.82 4.46 -1.70
C PRO A 127 -13.14 5.50 -0.62
N ARG A 128 -12.20 5.72 0.29
CA ARG A 128 -12.31 6.71 1.37
C ARG A 128 -11.92 8.09 0.87
N PHE A 129 -10.96 8.15 -0.05
CA PHE A 129 -10.48 9.39 -0.65
C PHE A 129 -10.70 9.40 -2.16
N PRO A 130 -10.96 10.58 -2.77
CA PRO A 130 -10.94 10.72 -4.22
C PRO A 130 -9.62 10.24 -4.81
N TYR A 131 -9.69 9.47 -5.90
CA TYR A 131 -8.54 8.87 -6.57
C TYR A 131 -7.72 7.90 -5.70
N GLU A 132 -8.29 7.42 -4.58
CA GLU A 132 -7.71 6.31 -3.82
C GLU A 132 -7.48 5.12 -4.77
N THR A 133 -6.25 4.62 -4.74
CA THR A 133 -5.81 3.56 -5.65
C THR A 133 -5.02 2.54 -4.87
N TRP A 134 -5.35 1.27 -5.04
CA TRP A 134 -4.65 0.16 -4.39
C TRP A 134 -3.80 -0.60 -5.41
N VAL A 135 -2.59 -0.98 -5.02
CA VAL A 135 -1.66 -1.78 -5.83
C VAL A 135 -1.49 -3.16 -5.19
N PHE A 136 -1.89 -4.20 -5.92
CA PHE A 136 -1.82 -5.59 -5.49
C PHE A 136 -0.85 -6.41 -6.35
N PRO A 137 -0.19 -7.43 -5.79
CA PRO A 137 0.31 -8.53 -6.61
C PRO A 137 -0.87 -9.34 -7.17
N ARG A 138 -0.72 -9.82 -8.40
CA ARG A 138 -1.74 -10.65 -9.08
C ARG A 138 -1.77 -12.08 -8.56
N ARG A 139 -0.63 -12.55 -8.04
CA ARG A 139 -0.52 -13.86 -7.38
C ARG A 139 -0.61 -13.65 -5.89
N HIS A 140 -1.41 -14.48 -5.24
CA HIS A 140 -1.55 -14.48 -3.78
C HIS A 140 -0.19 -14.52 -3.09
N GLN A 141 0.06 -13.50 -2.27
CA GLN A 141 1.20 -13.41 -1.38
C GLN A 141 0.74 -12.70 -0.11
N HIS A 142 0.88 -13.34 1.05
CA HIS A 142 0.46 -12.75 2.31
C HIS A 142 1.41 -11.66 2.80
N ALA A 143 2.70 -11.78 2.48
CA ALA A 143 3.73 -10.89 3.00
C ALA A 143 4.53 -10.21 1.87
N PHE A 144 4.79 -8.91 2.00
CA PHE A 144 5.60 -8.11 1.08
C PHE A 144 7.03 -8.65 0.96
N THR A 145 7.58 -9.19 2.04
CA THR A 145 8.89 -9.87 2.06
C THR A 145 8.96 -11.14 1.19
N ARG A 146 7.82 -11.64 0.68
CA ARG A 146 7.77 -12.75 -0.29
C ARG A 146 7.87 -12.30 -1.74
N CYS A 147 7.72 -10.99 -2.01
CA CYS A 147 7.87 -10.46 -3.35
C CYS A 147 9.32 -10.67 -3.82
N ALA A 148 9.49 -11.21 -5.03
CA ALA A 148 10.81 -11.54 -5.54
C ALA A 148 11.69 -10.28 -5.65
N PRO A 149 12.98 -10.34 -5.28
CA PRO A 149 13.84 -9.15 -5.26
C PRO A 149 14.18 -8.64 -6.66
N ASP A 150 14.06 -9.49 -7.69
CA ASP A 150 14.49 -9.24 -9.07
C ASP A 150 13.39 -9.62 -10.07
N GLY A 151 13.51 -9.07 -11.28
CA GLY A 151 12.65 -9.36 -12.43
C GLY A 151 11.29 -8.63 -12.41
N GLU A 152 10.64 -8.59 -13.57
CA GLU A 152 9.33 -7.94 -13.77
C GLU A 152 8.21 -8.53 -12.88
N ALA A 153 8.39 -9.75 -12.38
CA ALA A 153 7.44 -10.37 -11.45
C ALA A 153 7.65 -9.97 -9.98
N GLY A 154 8.74 -9.25 -9.69
CA GLY A 154 9.18 -8.88 -8.35
C GLY A 154 9.16 -7.37 -8.09
N LEU A 155 10.10 -6.90 -7.28
CA LEU A 155 10.25 -5.49 -6.90
C LEU A 155 10.34 -4.53 -8.10
N PRO A 156 11.06 -4.83 -9.20
CA PRO A 156 11.04 -3.98 -10.40
C PRO A 156 9.64 -3.75 -10.99
N GLY A 157 8.83 -4.81 -11.08
CA GLY A 157 7.45 -4.71 -11.57
C GLY A 157 6.56 -3.90 -10.64
N LEU A 158 6.73 -4.06 -9.33
CA LEU A 158 6.04 -3.25 -8.32
C LEU A 158 6.42 -1.77 -8.43
N ALA A 159 7.72 -1.49 -8.51
CA ALA A 159 8.26 -0.14 -8.66
C ALA A 159 7.69 0.55 -9.90
N ALA A 160 7.67 -0.15 -11.03
CA ALA A 160 7.12 0.36 -12.28
C ALA A 160 5.62 0.71 -12.15
N VAL A 161 4.81 -0.19 -11.59
CA VAL A 161 3.36 0.07 -11.42
C VAL A 161 3.11 1.19 -10.41
N LEU A 162 3.80 1.19 -9.27
CA LEU A 162 3.62 2.25 -8.26
C LEU A 162 4.04 3.61 -8.83
N ARG A 163 5.22 3.71 -9.44
CA ARG A 163 5.74 4.96 -10.01
C ARG A 163 4.76 5.56 -11.01
N ARG A 164 4.31 4.77 -11.98
CA ARG A 164 3.37 5.24 -13.01
C ARG A 164 1.99 5.57 -12.43
N THR A 165 1.54 4.84 -11.41
CA THR A 165 0.26 5.13 -10.73
C THR A 165 0.33 6.46 -9.98
N VAL A 166 1.39 6.67 -9.19
CA VAL A 166 1.61 7.93 -8.48
C VAL A 166 1.81 9.10 -9.46
N ALA A 167 2.50 8.88 -10.59
CA ALA A 167 2.66 9.90 -11.63
C ALA A 167 1.30 10.38 -12.20
N ARG A 168 0.33 9.48 -12.36
CA ARG A 168 -1.04 9.83 -12.78
C ARG A 168 -1.80 10.57 -11.68
N ILE A 169 -1.68 10.11 -10.44
CA ILE A 169 -2.31 10.75 -9.28
C ILE A 169 -1.78 12.17 -9.09
N GLU A 170 -0.47 12.40 -9.13
CA GLU A 170 0.15 13.72 -8.90
C GLU A 170 -0.28 14.79 -9.93
N ARG A 171 -0.79 14.38 -11.09
CA ARG A 171 -1.37 15.32 -12.09
C ARG A 171 -2.74 15.87 -11.66
N LEU A 172 -3.46 15.14 -10.81
CA LEU A 172 -4.79 15.50 -10.33
C LEU A 172 -4.71 16.03 -8.90
N VAL A 173 -3.93 15.38 -8.05
CA VAL A 173 -3.78 15.66 -6.62
C VAL A 173 -2.31 15.48 -6.23
N PRO A 174 -1.57 16.57 -5.93
CA PRO A 174 -0.14 16.48 -5.65
C PRO A 174 0.16 15.82 -4.29
N ASP A 175 -0.70 16.05 -3.30
CA ASP A 175 -0.49 15.60 -1.93
C ASP A 175 -1.12 14.22 -1.73
N HIS A 176 -0.35 13.25 -1.24
CA HIS A 176 -0.82 11.89 -1.07
C HIS A 176 -0.02 11.13 0.00
N HIS A 177 -0.64 10.10 0.54
CA HIS A 177 -0.03 9.16 1.48
C HIS A 177 0.03 7.78 0.83
N VAL A 178 1.20 7.13 0.85
CA VAL A 178 1.35 5.74 0.44
C VAL A 178 1.60 4.90 1.68
N VAL A 179 0.87 3.80 1.84
CA VAL A 179 1.03 2.89 2.98
C VAL A 179 1.03 1.44 2.53
N LEU A 180 1.92 0.65 3.11
CA LEU A 180 1.96 -0.80 2.94
C LEU A 180 1.09 -1.46 4.01
N HIS A 181 0.14 -2.25 3.53
CA HIS A 181 -0.59 -3.23 4.32
C HIS A 181 0.11 -4.57 4.16
N ASP A 182 0.93 -4.94 5.14
CA ASP A 182 1.71 -6.18 5.15
C ASP A 182 1.14 -7.19 6.17
N ALA A 183 1.57 -8.44 6.07
CA ALA A 183 1.31 -9.42 7.11
C ALA A 183 1.98 -9.00 8.43
N PRO A 184 1.32 -9.25 9.59
CA PRO A 184 1.96 -9.09 10.88
C PRO A 184 3.16 -10.03 11.06
N ASN A 185 4.02 -9.70 12.03
CA ASN A 185 5.19 -10.49 12.32
C ASN A 185 4.80 -11.87 12.88
N GLU A 186 4.88 -12.91 12.04
CA GLU A 186 4.57 -14.30 12.42
C GLU A 186 5.40 -14.81 13.62
N ARG A 187 6.55 -14.19 13.92
CA ARG A 187 7.44 -14.54 15.03
C ARG A 187 7.13 -13.80 16.33
N ALA A 188 6.20 -12.84 16.31
CA ALA A 188 5.89 -12.04 17.47
C ALA A 188 5.22 -12.85 18.58
N GLU A 189 5.42 -12.42 19.82
CA GLU A 189 4.66 -12.92 20.97
C GLU A 189 3.17 -12.60 20.77
N ARG A 190 2.34 -13.64 20.78
CA ARG A 190 0.90 -13.54 20.49
C ARG A 190 0.10 -14.66 21.16
N PRO A 191 -1.20 -14.45 21.43
CA PRO A 191 -2.09 -15.50 21.90
C PRO A 191 -2.08 -16.72 20.96
N ALA A 192 -2.20 -17.91 21.55
CA ALA A 192 -2.31 -19.15 20.78
C ALA A 192 -3.55 -19.11 19.87
N GLY A 193 -3.37 -19.53 18.61
CA GLY A 193 -4.45 -19.57 17.62
C GLY A 193 -4.68 -18.28 16.84
N GLU A 194 -3.96 -17.19 17.11
CA GLU A 194 -3.96 -16.04 16.21
C GLU A 194 -3.26 -16.38 14.88
N TRP A 195 -3.67 -15.71 13.80
CA TRP A 195 -3.09 -15.76 12.44
C TRP A 195 -2.66 -17.16 11.95
N THR A 196 -3.47 -18.19 12.22
CA THR A 196 -3.20 -19.58 11.81
C THR A 196 -3.33 -19.80 10.30
N THR A 197 -4.16 -18.99 9.66
CA THR A 197 -4.49 -19.03 8.23
C THR A 197 -3.89 -17.84 7.46
N LEU A 198 -2.95 -17.11 8.08
CA LEU A 198 -2.42 -15.84 7.54
C LEU A 198 -1.86 -15.97 6.13
N ARG A 199 -1.26 -17.12 5.83
CA ARG A 199 -0.61 -17.38 4.54
C ARG A 199 -1.62 -17.61 3.43
N GLU A 200 -2.85 -17.95 3.78
CA GLU A 200 -3.94 -18.30 2.89
C GLU A 200 -5.02 -17.21 2.81
N ASP A 201 -5.26 -16.49 3.91
CA ASP A 201 -6.37 -15.53 4.02
C ASP A 201 -5.97 -14.07 3.76
N PHE A 202 -4.72 -13.69 4.04
CA PHE A 202 -4.24 -12.31 3.91
C PHE A 202 -3.44 -12.10 2.63
N HIS A 203 -3.52 -10.90 2.06
CA HIS A 203 -2.84 -10.53 0.82
C HIS A 203 -2.32 -9.10 0.93
N TRP A 204 -1.00 -8.95 0.95
CA TRP A 204 -0.39 -7.63 1.09
C TRP A 204 -0.71 -6.73 -0.09
N HIS A 205 -0.78 -5.43 0.16
CA HIS A 205 -0.99 -4.43 -0.89
C HIS A 205 -0.51 -3.05 -0.45
N LEU A 206 -0.39 -2.13 -1.41
CA LEU A 206 -0.15 -0.71 -1.14
C LEU A 206 -1.46 0.06 -1.34
N GLU A 207 -1.80 0.94 -0.40
CA GLU A 207 -2.83 1.93 -0.60
C GLU A 207 -2.19 3.29 -0.89
N ILE A 208 -2.63 3.98 -1.95
CA ILE A 208 -2.30 5.37 -2.25
C ILE A 208 -3.54 6.21 -1.92
N LEU A 209 -3.39 7.15 -1.00
CA LEU A 209 -4.45 7.97 -0.41
C LEU A 209 -4.22 9.45 -0.73
N PRO A 210 -4.75 9.97 -1.85
CA PRO A 210 -4.63 11.38 -2.20
C PRO A 210 -5.36 12.29 -1.21
N ARG A 211 -4.82 13.49 -0.98
CA ARG A 211 -5.32 14.47 -0.01
C ARG A 211 -5.77 15.74 -0.72
N LEU A 212 -7.09 15.91 -0.81
CA LEU A 212 -7.68 17.15 -1.32
C LEU A 212 -7.89 18.17 -0.18
N PRO A 213 -7.51 19.45 -0.35
CA PRO A 213 -7.62 20.46 0.70
C PRO A 213 -9.02 20.59 1.30
N ARG A 214 -10.06 20.52 0.46
CA ARG A 214 -11.47 20.69 0.87
C ARG A 214 -11.96 19.56 1.77
N LEU A 215 -11.45 18.34 1.57
CA LEU A 215 -11.88 17.14 2.30
C LEU A 215 -10.96 16.82 3.49
N ALA A 216 -9.70 17.27 3.44
CA ALA A 216 -8.71 17.01 4.49
C ALA A 216 -9.06 17.60 5.87
N ARG A 217 -9.98 18.58 5.93
CA ARG A 217 -10.52 19.13 7.18
C ARG A 217 -11.70 18.30 7.72
N LEU A 218 -12.59 17.84 6.85
CA LEU A 218 -13.80 17.10 7.23
C LEU A 218 -13.46 15.72 7.82
N HIS A 219 -12.51 15.00 7.20
CA HIS A 219 -12.14 13.65 7.63
C HIS A 219 -11.33 13.56 8.94
N ARG A 220 -11.01 14.69 9.59
CA ARG A 220 -10.30 14.68 10.89
C ARG A 220 -11.24 14.56 12.08
N GLU A 221 -12.51 14.90 11.91
CA GLU A 221 -13.47 15.08 13.01
C GLU A 221 -14.60 14.05 12.98
N GLU A 222 -14.85 13.41 11.83
CA GLU A 222 -15.96 12.46 11.63
C GLU A 222 -15.43 11.06 11.26
N GLU A 223 -16.03 10.00 11.82
CA GLU A 223 -15.70 8.60 11.48
C GLU A 223 -16.24 8.17 10.09
N PHE A 224 -16.82 9.10 9.33
CA PHE A 224 -17.39 8.88 8.00
C PHE A 224 -16.55 9.56 6.91
N TYR A 225 -16.43 8.89 5.77
CA TYR A 225 -15.73 9.42 4.61
C TYR A 225 -16.74 9.87 3.55
N GLU A 226 -16.76 11.17 3.25
CA GLU A 226 -17.44 11.71 2.09
C GLU A 226 -16.49 11.73 0.88
N ASN A 227 -16.85 10.98 -0.17
CA ASN A 227 -16.11 10.95 -1.42
C ASN A 227 -16.99 11.43 -2.59
N PRO A 228 -16.73 12.63 -3.14
CA PRO A 228 -17.54 13.18 -4.23
C PRO A 228 -17.21 12.59 -5.61
N VAL A 229 -16.17 11.75 -5.72
CA VAL A 229 -15.73 11.18 -7.01
C VAL A 229 -16.03 9.68 -7.03
N PRO A 230 -16.95 9.21 -7.89
CA PRO A 230 -17.18 7.78 -8.08
C PRO A 230 -15.88 7.06 -8.50
N PRO A 231 -15.61 5.85 -7.97
CA PRO A 231 -14.36 5.13 -8.27
C PRO A 231 -14.19 4.79 -9.75
N GLU A 232 -15.27 4.57 -10.49
CA GLU A 232 -15.24 4.34 -11.94
C GLU A 232 -14.75 5.59 -12.70
N GLU A 233 -15.22 6.77 -12.30
CA GLU A 233 -14.79 8.05 -12.88
C GLU A 233 -13.35 8.37 -12.49
N ALA A 234 -12.98 8.13 -11.23
CA ALA A 234 -11.61 8.27 -10.75
C ALA A 234 -10.64 7.41 -11.57
N ALA A 235 -10.96 6.12 -11.77
CA ALA A 235 -10.15 5.22 -12.57
C ALA A 235 -10.07 5.65 -14.04
N ALA A 236 -11.17 6.12 -14.63
CA ALA A 236 -11.18 6.63 -16.00
C ALA A 236 -10.28 7.87 -16.16
N ALA A 237 -10.37 8.83 -15.23
CA ALA A 237 -9.53 10.01 -15.20
C ALA A 237 -8.05 9.67 -15.03
N LEU A 238 -7.72 8.74 -14.13
CA LEU A 238 -6.35 8.28 -13.92
C LEU A 238 -5.80 7.60 -15.19
N ARG A 239 -6.56 6.69 -15.83
CA ARG A 239 -6.13 6.05 -17.09
C ARG A 239 -5.87 7.06 -18.21
N ALA A 240 -6.67 8.11 -18.29
CA ALA A 240 -6.51 9.18 -19.29
C ALA A 240 -5.33 10.11 -18.98
N ALA A 241 -4.86 10.17 -17.73
CA ALA A 241 -3.72 10.97 -17.35
C ALA A 241 -2.43 10.39 -17.96
N PRO A 242 -1.61 11.20 -18.66
CA PRO A 242 -0.37 10.70 -19.25
C PRO A 242 0.62 10.26 -18.16
N VAL A 243 1.50 9.32 -18.51
CA VAL A 243 2.70 9.02 -17.72
C VAL A 243 3.85 9.75 -18.42
N ALA A 244 4.50 10.68 -17.73
CA ALA A 244 5.72 11.32 -18.25
C ALA A 244 6.93 10.51 -17.79
#